data_AF-A0A060CC04-F1
#
_entry.id   AF-A0A060CC04-F1
#
_cell.length_a   1.000
_cell.length_b   1.000
_cell.length_c   1.000
_cell.angle_alpha   90.00
_cell.angle_beta   90.00
_cell.angle_gamma   90.00
#
_symmetry.space_group_name_H-M   'P 1'
#
loop_
_entity.id
_entity.type
_entity.pdbx_description
1 polymer ?
#
loop_
_entity_poly.entity_id
_entity_poly.type
_entity_poly.pdbx_seq_one_letter_code
_entity_poly.pdbx_strand_id
1 'polypeptide(L)'
;MSSAMYWLDTFHLDGLRVDAVSNMIYLDYGGKRWQPNREGTNRNLEAWHFLRKLNKEIKAIYPKAIMTAEESTADTKVTGMLEENSLGFDYKWNMGWMNDVLKFFEMDPIYRKDHLNMLTFSWMYRMSEKF
;
A
#
# COMPACT_ATOMS: atom_id res chain seq x y z
N MET A 1 15.10 -10.44 1.40
CA MET A 1 15.77 -9.36 0.64
C MET A 1 16.51 -9.88 -0.58
N SER A 2 17.39 -10.89 -0.45
CA SER A 2 18.13 -11.45 -1.60
C SER A 2 17.26 -11.85 -2.80
N SER A 3 16.05 -12.39 -2.57
CA SER A 3 15.12 -12.72 -3.66
C SER A 3 14.66 -11.51 -4.48
N ALA A 4 14.23 -10.41 -3.86
CA ALA A 4 13.77 -9.22 -4.58
C ALA A 4 14.92 -8.60 -5.41
N MET A 5 16.12 -8.55 -4.84
CA MET A 5 17.32 -8.08 -5.52
C MET A 5 17.68 -8.97 -6.70
N TYR A 6 17.59 -10.29 -6.54
CA TYR A 6 17.87 -11.25 -7.61
C TYR A 6 16.99 -11.02 -8.85
N TRP A 7 15.70 -10.75 -8.66
CA TRP A 7 14.81 -10.44 -9.78
C TRP A 7 15.19 -9.16 -10.52
N LEU A 8 15.51 -8.09 -9.79
CA LEU A 8 15.94 -6.82 -10.37
C LEU A 8 17.30 -6.95 -11.08
N ASP A 9 18.24 -7.69 -10.47
CA ASP A 9 19.61 -7.84 -10.97
C ASP A 9 19.70 -8.78 -12.18
N THR A 10 19.11 -9.96 -12.07
CA THR A 10 19.30 -11.05 -13.06
C THR A 10 18.36 -10.90 -14.26
N PHE A 11 17.13 -10.45 -14.01
CA PHE A 11 16.09 -10.35 -15.03
C PHE A 11 15.82 -8.91 -15.47
N HIS A 12 16.52 -7.94 -14.87
CA HIS A 12 16.39 -6.51 -15.21
C HIS A 12 14.95 -6.00 -15.17
N LEU A 13 14.17 -6.46 -14.18
CA LEU A 13 12.82 -5.94 -13.99
C LEU A 13 12.89 -4.46 -13.57
N ASP A 14 11.97 -3.65 -14.09
CA ASP A 14 11.90 -2.22 -13.78
C ASP A 14 11.21 -1.91 -12.44
N GLY A 15 10.71 -2.93 -11.73
CA GLY A 15 9.98 -2.72 -10.49
C GLY A 15 9.31 -3.97 -9.94
N LEU A 16 8.78 -3.82 -8.73
CA LEU A 16 8.07 -4.88 -8.02
C LEU A 16 6.76 -4.32 -7.45
N ARG A 17 5.72 -5.15 -7.46
CA ARG A 17 4.49 -4.94 -6.69
C ARG A 17 4.44 -5.91 -5.53
N VAL A 18 4.14 -5.40 -4.34
CA VAL A 18 3.81 -6.23 -3.17
C VAL A 18 2.31 -6.21 -2.96
N ASP A 19 1.69 -7.39 -2.98
CA ASP A 19 0.28 -7.60 -2.71
C ASP A 19 0.00 -7.77 -1.22
N ALA A 20 -1.21 -7.39 -0.78
CA ALA A 20 -1.71 -7.60 0.57
C ALA A 20 -0.74 -7.15 1.67
N VAL A 21 -0.16 -5.95 1.54
CA VAL A 21 0.80 -5.41 2.52
C VAL A 21 0.21 -5.37 3.92
N SER A 22 -1.10 -5.10 4.05
CA SER A 22 -1.81 -5.08 5.32
C SER A 22 -1.71 -6.40 6.10
N ASN A 23 -1.70 -7.55 5.40
CA ASN A 23 -1.49 -8.87 6.01
C ASN A 23 -0.11 -9.01 6.69
N MET A 24 0.88 -8.23 6.23
CA MET A 24 2.21 -8.23 6.81
C MET A 24 2.30 -7.27 7.99
N ILE A 25 1.80 -6.04 7.85
CA ILE A 25 2.08 -4.95 8.79
C ILE A 25 1.12 -4.85 9.98
N TYR A 26 0.01 -5.58 9.98
CA TYR A 26 -0.95 -5.62 11.08
C TYR A 26 -1.10 -7.05 11.61
N LEU A 27 -0.95 -7.22 12.92
CA LEU A 27 -1.02 -8.51 13.62
C LEU A 27 -2.45 -9.07 13.67
N ASP A 28 -3.45 -8.19 13.62
CA ASP A 28 -4.88 -8.49 13.74
C ASP A 28 -5.61 -8.54 12.40
N TYR A 29 -4.89 -8.32 11.30
CA TYR A 29 -5.51 -8.27 9.97
C TYR A 29 -6.24 -9.57 9.63
N GLY A 30 -7.46 -9.43 9.12
CA GLY A 30 -8.33 -10.55 8.78
C GLY A 30 -8.96 -11.25 10.00
N GLY A 31 -9.01 -10.59 11.16
CA GLY A 31 -9.65 -11.13 12.36
C GLY A 31 -8.84 -12.22 13.06
N LYS A 32 -7.52 -12.24 12.82
CA LYS A 32 -6.61 -13.21 13.46
C LYS A 32 -6.50 -12.92 14.95
N ARG A 33 -6.43 -13.97 15.77
CA ARG A 33 -6.07 -13.82 17.18
C ARG A 33 -4.63 -13.31 17.26
N TRP A 34 -4.43 -12.21 17.98
CA TRP A 34 -3.14 -11.52 18.05
C TRP A 34 -2.81 -11.08 19.48
N GLN A 35 -1.57 -10.67 19.69
CA GLN A 35 -1.11 -10.04 20.94
C GLN A 35 -0.44 -8.70 20.61
N PRO A 36 -0.58 -7.68 21.46
CA PRO A 36 0.11 -6.42 21.30
C PRO A 36 1.61 -6.59 21.13
N ASN A 37 2.19 -5.78 20.24
CA ASN A 37 3.64 -5.65 20.16
C ASN A 37 4.19 -4.98 21.44
N ARG A 38 5.51 -4.84 21.52
CA ARG A 38 6.20 -4.19 22.66
C ARG A 38 5.76 -2.74 22.93
N GLU A 39 5.09 -2.09 21.98
CA GLU A 39 4.58 -0.71 22.05
C GLU A 39 3.08 -0.67 22.37
N GLY A 40 2.44 -1.83 22.61
CA GLY A 40 1.02 -1.93 22.91
C GLY A 40 0.09 -1.79 21.70
N THR A 41 0.63 -1.80 20.47
CA THR A 41 -0.16 -1.63 19.22
C THR A 41 -0.27 -2.93 18.43
N ASN A 42 -1.15 -2.96 17.43
CA ASN A 42 -1.32 -4.08 16.49
C ASN A 42 -0.31 -4.09 15.34
N ARG A 43 0.63 -3.14 15.29
CA ARG A 43 1.63 -3.10 14.23
C ARG A 43 2.60 -4.27 14.36
N ASN A 44 2.80 -5.00 13.27
CA ASN A 44 3.89 -5.96 13.16
C ASN A 44 5.20 -5.20 12.88
N LEU A 45 5.98 -4.94 13.94
CA LEU A 45 7.18 -4.10 13.85
C LEU A 45 8.26 -4.74 12.97
N GLU A 46 8.40 -6.06 13.02
CA GLU A 46 9.34 -6.82 12.22
C GLU A 46 9.04 -6.68 10.73
N ALA A 47 7.77 -6.86 10.33
CA ALA A 47 7.34 -6.68 8.96
C ALA A 47 7.46 -5.22 8.49
N TRP A 48 7.11 -4.27 9.36
CA TRP A 48 7.23 -2.84 9.08
C TRP A 48 8.69 -2.44 8.82
N HIS A 49 9.62 -2.86 9.69
CA HIS A 49 11.06 -2.63 9.53
C HIS A 49 11.61 -3.35 8.29
N PHE A 50 11.15 -4.57 8.02
CA PHE A 50 11.56 -5.34 6.86
C PHE A 50 11.22 -4.60 5.55
N LEU A 51 9.98 -4.13 5.39
CA LEU A 51 9.54 -3.43 4.18
C LEU A 51 10.29 -2.11 3.99
N ARG A 52 10.49 -1.34 5.06
CA ARG A 52 11.28 -0.11 5.02
C ARG A 52 12.73 -0.36 4.62
N LYS A 53 13.34 -1.41 5.17
CA LYS A 53 14.70 -1.81 4.78
C LYS A 53 14.75 -2.28 3.33
N LEU A 54 13.80 -3.10 2.89
CA LEU A 54 13.71 -3.57 1.51
C LEU A 54 13.65 -2.41 0.52
N ASN A 55 12.74 -1.46 0.72
CA ASN A 55 12.60 -0.30 -0.15
C ASN A 55 13.85 0.59 -0.11
N LYS A 56 14.47 0.78 1.07
CA LYS A 56 15.74 1.52 1.19
C LYS A 56 16.85 0.92 0.33
N GLU A 57 17.08 -0.38 0.47
CA GLU A 57 18.17 -1.07 -0.23
C GLU A 57 17.92 -1.13 -1.74
N ILE A 58 16.69 -1.42 -2.16
CA ILE A 58 16.31 -1.41 -3.59
C ILE A 58 16.54 -0.02 -4.19
N LYS A 59 16.12 1.05 -3.52
CA LYS A 59 16.31 2.42 -4.02
C LYS A 59 17.76 2.86 -4.03
N ALA A 60 18.59 2.37 -3.11
CA ALA A 60 20.02 2.66 -3.11
C ALA A 60 20.75 2.03 -4.30
N ILE A 61 20.37 0.80 -4.69
CA ILE A 61 21.07 0.02 -5.71
C ILE A 61 20.43 0.21 -7.10
N TYR A 62 19.10 0.27 -7.16
CA TYR A 62 18.30 0.48 -8.37
C TYR A 62 17.38 1.70 -8.20
N PRO A 63 17.92 2.94 -8.27
CA PRO A 63 17.15 4.16 -8.00
C PRO A 63 15.91 4.35 -8.89
N LYS A 64 15.94 3.76 -10.09
CA LYS A 64 14.86 3.82 -11.09
C LYS A 64 13.79 2.74 -10.90
N ALA A 65 14.06 1.69 -10.12
CA ALA A 65 13.11 0.60 -9.93
C ALA A 65 11.87 1.10 -9.19
N ILE A 66 10.68 0.81 -9.70
CA ILE A 66 9.40 1.23 -9.11
C ILE A 66 8.94 0.19 -8.09
N MET A 67 8.67 0.63 -6.86
CA MET A 67 8.10 -0.19 -5.81
C MET A 67 6.64 0.22 -5.59
N THR A 68 5.71 -0.70 -5.84
CA THR A 68 4.27 -0.46 -5.65
C THR A 68 3.67 -1.39 -4.60
N ALA A 69 2.67 -0.91 -3.88
CA ALA A 69 1.98 -1.68 -2.84
C ALA A 69 0.47 -1.70 -3.05
N GLU A 70 -0.13 -2.87 -2.80
CA GLU A 70 -1.55 -2.97 -2.47
C GLU A 70 -1.65 -3.07 -0.94
N GLU A 71 -2.34 -2.10 -0.33
CA GLU A 71 -2.52 -2.00 1.11
C GLU A 71 -3.93 -1.46 1.35
N SER A 72 -4.74 -2.20 2.11
CA SER A 72 -6.19 -2.04 2.18
C SER A 72 -6.69 -1.35 3.45
N THR A 73 -5.80 -0.70 4.22
CA THR A 73 -6.15 0.08 5.42
C THR A 73 -5.70 1.55 5.25
N ALA A 74 -5.90 2.36 6.28
CA ALA A 74 -5.63 3.81 6.24
C ALA A 74 -4.62 4.32 7.26
N ASP A 75 -4.21 3.51 8.25
CA ASP A 75 -3.45 4.03 9.40
C ASP A 75 -1.95 4.18 9.13
N THR A 76 -1.40 3.45 8.17
CA THR A 76 0.04 3.46 7.87
C THR A 76 0.30 4.20 6.57
N LYS A 77 1.18 5.21 6.62
CA LYS A 77 1.65 5.90 5.41
C LYS A 77 2.51 4.94 4.57
N VAL A 78 2.09 4.67 3.35
CA VAL A 78 2.69 3.63 2.49
C VAL A 78 3.74 4.24 1.57
N THR A 79 3.42 5.37 0.94
CA THR A 79 4.30 6.05 -0.01
C THR A 79 5.01 7.24 0.61
N GLY A 80 6.18 7.57 0.09
CA GLY A 80 6.97 8.74 0.52
C GLY A 80 8.35 8.38 1.03
N MET A 81 9.00 9.36 1.69
CA MET A 81 10.33 9.18 2.27
C MET A 81 10.24 8.39 3.59
N LEU A 82 11.27 7.63 3.94
CA LEU A 82 11.27 6.82 5.16
C LEU A 82 11.26 7.70 6.41
N GLU A 83 11.87 8.88 6.33
CA GLU A 83 11.90 9.93 7.35
C GLU A 83 10.51 10.41 7.74
N GLU A 84 9.53 10.33 6.83
CA GLU A 84 8.12 10.68 7.07
C GLU A 84 7.31 9.56 7.74
N ASN A 85 7.99 8.60 8.38
CA ASN A 85 7.38 7.42 8.98
C ASN A 85 6.61 6.52 7.97
N SER A 86 6.96 6.60 6.67
CA SER A 86 6.32 5.80 5.61
C SER A 86 6.94 4.40 5.43
N LEU A 87 6.35 3.55 4.59
CA LEU A 87 6.95 2.28 4.17
C LEU A 87 7.99 2.43 3.04
N GLY A 88 8.06 3.59 2.38
CA GLY A 88 9.03 3.87 1.32
C GLY A 88 8.65 3.39 -0.08
N PHE A 89 7.39 3.06 -0.33
CA PHE A 89 6.91 2.72 -1.68
C PHE A 89 6.78 3.98 -2.56
N ASP A 90 6.88 3.82 -3.87
CA ASP A 90 6.66 4.90 -4.82
C ASP A 90 5.17 5.15 -5.04
N TYR A 91 4.39 4.06 -5.16
CA TYR A 91 2.95 4.12 -5.41
C TYR A 91 2.16 3.13 -4.55
N LYS A 92 0.91 3.50 -4.24
CA LYS A 92 -0.09 2.65 -3.57
C LYS A 92 -1.29 2.48 -4.48
N TRP A 93 -1.82 1.27 -4.61
CA TRP A 93 -3.10 1.06 -5.30
C TRP A 93 -4.25 1.72 -4.55
N ASN A 94 -5.09 2.48 -5.28
CA ASN A 94 -6.26 3.14 -4.71
C ASN A 94 -7.46 2.18 -4.69
N MET A 95 -7.48 1.29 -3.68
CA MET A 95 -8.55 0.32 -3.52
C MET A 95 -9.90 0.96 -3.20
N GLY A 96 -9.92 2.12 -2.53
CA GLY A 96 -11.15 2.88 -2.27
C GLY A 96 -11.79 3.39 -3.57
N TRP A 97 -11.00 4.12 -4.37
CA TRP A 97 -11.42 4.60 -5.69
C TRP A 97 -11.89 3.47 -6.60
N MET A 98 -11.13 2.37 -6.68
CA MET A 98 -11.49 1.22 -7.52
C MET A 98 -12.87 0.65 -7.12
N ASN A 99 -13.09 0.43 -5.82
CA ASN A 99 -14.37 -0.10 -5.33
C ASN A 99 -15.53 0.87 -5.58
N ASP A 100 -15.35 2.16 -5.34
CA ASP A 100 -16.40 3.17 -5.51
C ASP A 100 -16.79 3.33 -6.99
N VAL A 101 -15.79 3.39 -7.88
CA VAL A 101 -16.03 3.52 -9.33
C VAL A 101 -16.73 2.29 -9.88
N LEU A 102 -16.29 1.07 -9.52
CA LEU A 102 -16.94 -0.15 -9.99
C LEU A 102 -18.40 -0.22 -9.53
N LYS A 103 -18.68 0.05 -8.26
CA LYS A 103 -20.06 0.08 -7.72
C LYS A 103 -20.93 1.12 -8.42
N PHE A 104 -20.39 2.30 -8.71
CA PHE A 104 -21.13 3.35 -9.41
C PHE A 104 -21.56 2.92 -10.82
N PHE A 105 -20.68 2.24 -11.56
CA PHE A 105 -20.98 1.79 -12.92
C PHE A 105 -21.78 0.48 -12.97
N GLU A 106 -21.69 -0.37 -11.95
CA GLU A 106 -22.55 -1.54 -11.77
C GLU A 106 -24.01 -1.13 -11.47
N MET A 107 -24.21 -0.01 -10.79
CA MET A 107 -25.53 0.55 -10.47
C MET A 107 -26.30 0.98 -11.72
N ASP A 108 -27.61 0.73 -11.72
CA ASP A 108 -28.53 1.23 -12.76
C ASP A 108 -28.40 2.77 -12.88
N PRO A 109 -28.25 3.31 -14.11
CA PRO A 109 -28.14 4.74 -14.36
C PRO A 109 -29.18 5.61 -13.64
N ILE A 110 -30.41 5.13 -13.41
CA ILE A 110 -31.47 5.91 -12.75
C ILE A 110 -31.12 6.30 -11.29
N TYR A 111 -30.31 5.48 -10.60
CA TYR A 111 -29.91 5.70 -9.20
C TYR A 111 -28.60 6.48 -9.06
N ARG A 112 -27.82 6.63 -10.14
CA ARG A 112 -26.47 7.23 -10.09
C ARG A 112 -26.46 8.69 -9.65
N LYS A 113 -27.54 9.43 -9.94
CA LYS A 113 -27.67 10.85 -9.55
C LYS A 113 -27.52 11.06 -8.03
N ASP A 114 -27.94 10.07 -7.24
CA ASP A 114 -27.91 10.13 -5.77
C ASP A 114 -26.59 9.60 -5.19
N HIS A 115 -25.69 9.09 -6.05
CA HIS A 115 -24.44 8.42 -5.67
C HIS A 115 -23.19 9.02 -6.35
N LEU A 116 -23.28 10.27 -6.82
CA LEU A 116 -22.14 10.96 -7.45
C LEU A 116 -20.92 11.09 -6.52
N ASN A 117 -21.12 10.99 -5.20
CA ASN A 117 -20.05 10.93 -4.22
C ASN A 117 -19.10 9.75 -4.46
N MET A 118 -19.55 8.63 -5.05
CA MET A 118 -18.67 7.50 -5.40
C MET A 118 -17.60 7.90 -6.43
N LEU A 119 -17.85 8.90 -7.27
CA LEU A 119 -16.86 9.41 -8.23
C LEU A 119 -15.97 10.52 -7.66
N THR A 120 -16.45 11.25 -6.64
CA THR A 120 -15.76 12.44 -6.13
C THR A 120 -15.06 12.22 -4.80
N PHE A 121 -15.47 11.24 -4.00
CA PHE A 121 -14.95 11.02 -2.65
C PHE A 121 -13.44 10.74 -2.62
N SER A 122 -12.91 10.02 -3.62
CA SER A 122 -11.47 9.75 -3.71
C SER A 122 -10.60 11.01 -3.77
N TRP A 123 -11.14 12.14 -4.23
CA TRP A 123 -10.43 13.42 -4.26
C TRP A 123 -10.15 13.97 -2.86
N MET A 124 -10.96 13.62 -1.86
CA MET A 124 -10.74 14.06 -0.48
C MET A 124 -9.41 13.57 0.09
N TYR A 125 -8.92 12.42 -0.36
CA TYR A 125 -7.66 11.82 0.09
C TYR A 125 -6.65 11.59 -1.04
N ARG A 126 -6.91 12.04 -2.27
CA ARG A 126 -6.02 11.81 -3.43
C ARG A 126 -4.56 12.21 -3.18
N MET A 127 -4.34 13.24 -2.38
CA MET A 127 -3.00 13.79 -2.10
C MET A 127 -2.35 13.20 -0.84
N SER A 128 -3.00 12.27 -0.12
CA SER A 128 -2.42 11.64 1.07
C SER A 128 -1.32 10.65 0.73
N GLU A 129 -1.41 10.02 -0.44
CA GLU A 129 -0.49 9.03 -0.99
C GLU A 129 -0.26 9.29 -2.48
N LYS A 130 0.82 8.71 -3.01
CA LYS A 130 1.01 8.59 -4.46
C LYS A 130 0.17 7.41 -4.98
N PHE A 131 -1.11 7.68 -5.24
CA PHE A 131 -1.97 6.78 -6.02
C PHE A 131 -1.69 6.87 -7.52
#